data_AF-A0A529FAR7-F1
#
_entry.id   AF-A0A529FAR7-F1
#
_cell.length_a   1.000
_cell.length_b   1.000
_cell.length_c   1.000
_cell.angle_alpha   90.00
_cell.angle_beta   90.00
_cell.angle_gamma   90.00
#
_symmetry.space_group_name_H-M   'P 1'
#
loop_
_entity.id
_entity.type
_entity.pdbx_description
1 polymer ?
#
loop_
_entity_poly.entity_id
_entity_poly.type
_entity_poly.pdbx_seq_one_letter_code
_entity_poly.pdbx_strand_id
1 'polypeptide(L)'
;AYSALLNQKLASAAGGRLLLRIEDIDTTRCTPEFEAGIYRDLEWLELAWEQPVRRQSEHFAEYQAVLDRLIGEELVYPAFMSRGEIRAHIAGSDKRGRDWPRDPDGVPLYPA
;
A
#
# COMPACT_ATOMS: atom_id res chain seq x y z
N ALA A 1 -16.22 0.77 7.55
CA ALA A 1 -16.79 2.01 8.11
C ALA A 1 -16.02 2.57 9.33
N TYR A 2 -15.68 1.76 10.36
CA TYR A 2 -15.08 2.26 11.62
C TYR A 2 -13.92 3.25 11.44
N SER A 3 -12.91 2.90 10.63
CA SER A 3 -11.76 3.78 10.41
C SER A 3 -12.13 5.11 9.78
N ALA A 4 -13.09 5.16 8.86
CA ALA A 4 -13.52 6.40 8.20
C ALA A 4 -14.23 7.34 9.20
N LEU A 5 -15.15 6.80 10.01
CA LEU A 5 -15.84 7.53 11.07
C LEU A 5 -14.86 8.05 12.14
N LEU A 6 -13.87 7.24 12.52
CA LEU A 6 -12.83 7.64 13.47
C LEU A 6 -12.00 8.80 12.91
N ASN A 7 -11.55 8.70 11.65
CA ASN A 7 -10.80 9.77 11.00
C ASN A 7 -11.61 11.07 10.90
N GLN A 8 -12.90 11.00 10.57
CA GLN A 8 -13.77 12.18 10.58
C GLN A 8 -13.83 12.83 11.96
N LYS A 9 -14.05 12.04 13.01
CA LYS A 9 -14.11 12.55 14.40
C LYS A 9 -12.79 13.22 14.80
N LEU A 10 -11.66 12.61 14.47
CA LEU A 10 -10.34 13.16 14.78
C LEU A 10 -10.04 14.43 13.99
N ALA A 11 -10.38 14.47 12.71
CA ALA A 11 -10.25 15.67 11.88
C ALA A 11 -11.10 16.82 12.47
N SER A 12 -12.38 16.58 12.77
CA SER A 12 -13.25 17.59 13.37
C SER A 12 -12.75 18.08 14.73
N ALA A 13 -12.31 17.17 15.61
CA ALA A 13 -11.80 17.53 16.93
C ALA A 13 -10.51 18.36 16.87
N ALA A 14 -9.68 18.13 15.85
CA ALA A 14 -8.43 18.87 15.65
C ALA A 14 -8.60 20.13 14.78
N GLY A 15 -9.80 20.43 14.27
CA GLY A 15 -9.99 21.46 13.23
C GLY A 15 -9.21 21.16 11.94
N GLY A 16 -8.94 19.88 11.69
CA GLY A 16 -8.17 19.37 10.56
C GLY A 16 -9.01 19.10 9.32
N ARG A 17 -8.34 18.54 8.31
CA ARG A 17 -8.93 18.19 7.01
C ARG A 17 -9.12 16.68 6.92
N LEU A 18 -10.28 16.24 6.43
CA LEU A 18 -10.51 14.84 6.08
C LEU A 18 -10.28 14.66 4.58
N LEU A 19 -9.23 13.92 4.22
CA LEU A 19 -8.88 13.63 2.83
C LEU A 19 -9.30 12.20 2.49
N LEU A 20 -9.80 12.00 1.27
CA LEU A 20 -10.03 10.68 0.69
C LEU A 20 -8.99 10.42 -0.41
N ARG A 21 -8.40 9.23 -0.37
CA ARG A 21 -7.49 8.74 -1.41
C ARG A 21 -7.93 7.35 -1.85
N ILE A 22 -8.02 7.15 -3.17
CA ILE A 22 -8.30 5.85 -3.77
C ILE A 22 -6.97 5.13 -4.06
N GLU A 23 -6.82 3.95 -3.49
CA GLU A 23 -5.66 3.07 -3.61
C GLU A 23 -5.83 2.11 -4.81
N ASP A 24 -5.77 2.64 -6.04
CA ASP A 24 -6.09 1.91 -7.28
C ASP A 24 -4.88 1.42 -8.09
N ILE A 25 -3.72 1.24 -7.44
CA ILE A 25 -2.48 0.82 -8.13
C ILE A 25 -2.46 -0.67 -8.50
N ASP A 26 -3.27 -1.51 -7.86
CA ASP A 26 -3.47 -2.88 -8.31
C ASP A 26 -4.62 -2.93 -9.33
N THR A 27 -4.29 -2.58 -10.56
CA THR A 27 -5.26 -2.45 -11.66
C THR A 27 -5.96 -3.76 -12.02
N THR A 28 -5.51 -4.90 -11.50
CA THR A 28 -6.17 -6.21 -11.71
C THR A 28 -7.27 -6.48 -10.70
N ARG A 29 -7.19 -5.86 -9.51
CA ARG A 29 -8.16 -6.02 -8.41
C ARG A 29 -9.07 -4.80 -8.25
N CYS A 30 -8.61 -3.62 -8.65
CA CYS A 30 -9.37 -2.38 -8.55
C CYS A 30 -10.27 -2.24 -9.78
N THR A 31 -11.57 -2.02 -9.55
CA THR A 31 -12.54 -1.76 -10.62
C THR A 31 -13.28 -0.45 -10.36
N PRO A 32 -13.75 0.25 -11.42
CA PRO A 32 -14.52 1.49 -11.26
C PRO A 32 -15.78 1.31 -10.39
N GLU A 33 -16.40 0.13 -10.42
CA GLU A 33 -17.61 -0.17 -9.65
C GLU A 33 -17.34 -0.20 -8.14
N PHE A 34 -16.17 -0.72 -7.72
CA PHE A 34 -15.77 -0.71 -6.31
C PHE A 34 -15.49 0.70 -5.83
N GLU A 35 -14.83 1.53 -6.64
CA GLU A 35 -14.60 2.93 -6.30
C GLU A 35 -15.90 3.72 -6.18
N ALA A 36 -16.80 3.59 -7.15
CA ALA A 36 -18.13 4.19 -7.07
C ALA A 36 -18.91 3.68 -5.84
N GLY A 37 -18.73 2.40 -5.47
CA GLY A 37 -19.25 1.83 -4.24
C GLY A 37 -18.75 2.54 -2.99
N ILE A 38 -17.43 2.80 -2.91
CA ILE A 38 -16.83 3.54 -1.80
C ILE A 38 -17.46 4.92 -1.66
N TYR A 39 -17.61 5.68 -2.75
CA TYR A 39 -18.21 7.03 -2.66
C TYR A 39 -19.65 6.96 -2.15
N ARG A 40 -20.49 6.08 -2.70
CA ARG A 40 -21.88 5.91 -2.22
C ARG A 40 -21.95 5.52 -0.76
N ASP A 41 -21.11 4.58 -0.32
CA ASP A 41 -21.14 4.09 1.05
C ASP A 41 -20.69 5.18 2.04
N LEU A 42 -19.70 6.00 1.67
CA LEU A 42 -19.26 7.11 2.50
C LEU A 42 -20.30 8.25 2.53
N GLU A 43 -20.94 8.56 1.40
CA GLU A 43 -22.06 9.50 1.35
C GLU A 43 -23.25 9.03 2.18
N TRP A 44 -23.60 7.74 2.11
CA TRP A 44 -24.65 7.14 2.93
C TRP A 44 -24.36 7.23 4.43
N LEU A 45 -23.08 7.21 4.81
CA LEU A 45 -22.62 7.43 6.18
C LEU A 45 -22.52 8.91 6.57
N GLU A 46 -22.94 9.84 5.71
CA GLU A 46 -22.86 11.29 5.91
C GLU A 46 -21.43 11.79 6.16
N LEU A 47 -20.44 11.09 5.59
CA LEU A 47 -19.05 11.50 5.66
C LEU A 47 -18.77 12.51 4.55
N ALA A 48 -18.43 13.75 4.93
CA ALA A 48 -17.89 14.73 4.00
C ALA A 48 -16.35 14.69 4.04
N TRP A 49 -15.73 14.56 2.87
CA TRP A 49 -14.29 14.65 2.68
C TRP A 49 -13.96 15.77 1.70
N GLU A 50 -12.71 16.21 1.70
CA GLU A 50 -12.24 17.25 0.81
C GLU A 50 -12.06 16.74 -0.62
N GLN A 51 -12.42 17.61 -1.56
CA GLN A 51 -12.32 17.39 -3.00
C GLN A 51 -11.25 18.30 -3.60
N PRO A 52 -10.58 17.87 -4.69
CA PRO A 52 -10.77 16.60 -5.40
C PRO A 52 -10.18 15.41 -4.63
N VAL A 53 -10.82 14.24 -4.78
CA VAL A 53 -10.25 12.96 -4.32
C VAL A 53 -8.97 12.65 -5.08
N ARG A 54 -7.94 12.19 -4.36
CA ARG A 54 -6.69 11.75 -4.99
C ARG A 54 -6.80 10.28 -5.41
N ARG A 55 -6.46 9.97 -6.66
CA ARG A 55 -6.33 8.58 -7.15
C ARG A 55 -4.86 8.22 -7.32
N GLN A 56 -4.38 7.16 -6.68
CA GLN A 56 -2.94 6.85 -6.75
C GLN A 56 -2.44 6.61 -8.18
N SER A 57 -3.23 5.95 -9.02
CA SER A 57 -2.84 5.62 -10.40
C SER A 57 -2.52 6.86 -11.26
N GLU A 58 -3.12 8.01 -10.94
CA GLU A 58 -2.86 9.29 -11.62
C GLU A 58 -1.50 9.91 -11.25
N HIS A 59 -0.82 9.36 -10.24
CA HIS A 59 0.43 9.88 -9.69
C HIS A 59 1.63 8.92 -9.85
N PHE A 60 1.57 7.95 -10.77
CA PHE A 60 2.70 7.03 -10.99
C PHE A 60 4.03 7.73 -11.30
N ALA A 61 3.99 8.89 -11.97
CA ALA A 61 5.20 9.69 -12.24
C ALA A 61 5.88 10.19 -10.95
N GLU A 62 5.11 10.52 -9.91
CA GLU A 62 5.66 10.94 -8.61
C GLU A 62 6.34 9.76 -7.91
N TYR A 63 5.76 8.56 -7.98
CA TYR A 63 6.41 7.37 -7.42
C TYR A 63 7.70 7.03 -8.15
N GLN A 64 7.72 7.16 -9.47
CA GLN A 64 8.95 6.95 -10.25
C GLN A 64 10.04 7.94 -9.85
N ALA A 65 9.72 9.24 -9.73
CA ALA A 65 10.68 10.25 -9.32
C ALA A 65 11.24 9.99 -7.90
N VAL A 66 10.40 9.55 -6.97
CA VAL A 66 10.85 9.16 -5.63
C VAL A 66 11.71 7.90 -5.68
N LEU A 67 11.36 6.90 -6.48
CA LEU A 67 12.15 5.69 -6.66
C LEU A 67 13.54 6.03 -7.24
N ASP A 68 13.61 6.87 -8.26
CA ASP A 68 14.86 7.32 -8.87
C ASP A 68 15.76 8.03 -7.84
N ARG A 69 15.16 8.86 -6.97
CA ARG A 69 15.90 9.47 -5.85
C ARG A 69 16.43 8.43 -4.88
N LEU A 70 15.61 7.45 -4.49
CA LEU A 70 16.03 6.38 -3.57
C LEU A 70 17.15 5.51 -4.18
N ILE A 71 17.12 5.28 -5.50
CA ILE A 71 18.20 4.62 -6.23
C ILE A 71 19.49 5.46 -6.13
N GLY A 72 19.39 6.77 -6.36
CA GLY A 72 20.52 7.69 -6.25
C GLY A 72 21.08 7.84 -4.82
N GLU A 73 20.25 7.61 -3.81
CA GLU A 73 20.64 7.60 -2.39
C GLU A 73 21.14 6.22 -1.91
N GLU A 74 21.22 5.22 -2.79
CA GLU A 74 21.60 3.83 -2.47
C GLU A 74 20.71 3.17 -1.39
N LEU A 75 19.44 3.59 -1.29
CA LEU A 75 18.46 3.08 -0.32
C LEU A 75 17.61 1.93 -0.85
N VAL A 76 17.75 1.57 -2.12
CA VAL A 76 17.04 0.47 -2.77
C VAL A 76 17.98 -0.33 -3.66
N TYR A 77 17.68 -1.61 -3.86
CA TYR A 77 18.43 -2.50 -4.74
C TYR A 77 17.46 -3.31 -5.62
N PRO A 78 17.86 -3.69 -6.85
CA PRO A 78 17.03 -4.52 -7.69
C PRO A 78 16.99 -5.96 -7.19
N ALA A 79 15.79 -6.54 -7.15
CA ALA A 79 15.57 -7.95 -6.85
C ALA A 79 15.27 -8.72 -8.15
N PHE A 80 16.08 -9.75 -8.44
CA PHE A 80 15.97 -10.53 -9.68
C PHE A 80 15.26 -11.87 -9.53
N MET A 81 15.15 -12.37 -8.30
CA MET A 81 14.55 -13.68 -8.05
C MET A 81 13.04 -13.63 -8.28
N SER A 82 12.53 -14.58 -9.06
CA SER A 82 11.10 -14.83 -9.17
C SER A 82 10.53 -15.31 -7.84
N ARG A 83 9.20 -15.20 -7.68
CA ARG A 83 8.50 -15.73 -6.50
C ARG A 83 8.76 -17.24 -6.29
N GLY A 84 9.00 -17.99 -7.36
CA GLY A 84 9.35 -19.42 -7.29
C GLY A 84 10.75 -19.64 -6.75
N GLU A 85 11.73 -18.90 -7.25
CA GLU A 85 13.12 -18.97 -6.80
C GLU A 85 13.28 -18.55 -5.35
N ILE A 86 12.55 -17.51 -4.90
CA ILE A 86 12.55 -17.07 -3.50
C ILE A 86 12.08 -18.20 -2.59
N ARG A 87 10.95 -18.84 -2.91
CA ARG A 87 10.43 -19.97 -2.12
C ARG A 87 11.42 -21.12 -2.07
N ALA A 88 12.03 -21.47 -3.21
CA ALA A 88 13.01 -22.55 -3.29
C ALA A 88 14.27 -22.23 -2.46
N HIS A 89 14.74 -20.97 -2.50
CA HIS A 89 15.89 -20.50 -1.75
C HIS A 89 15.65 -20.58 -0.23
N ILE A 90 14.51 -20.06 0.24
CA ILE A 90 14.11 -20.10 1.65
C ILE A 90 14.01 -21.56 2.13
N ALA A 91 13.26 -22.40 1.41
CA ALA A 91 13.09 -23.81 1.77
C ALA A 91 14.42 -24.60 1.76
N GLY A 92 15.37 -24.22 0.90
CA GLY A 92 16.70 -24.81 0.87
C GLY A 92 17.57 -24.41 2.07
N SER A 93 17.37 -23.22 2.63
CA SER A 93 18.07 -22.76 3.84
C SER A 93 17.58 -23.46 5.10
N ASP A 94 16.26 -23.65 5.24
CA ASP A 94 15.66 -24.41 6.34
C ASP A 94 16.20 -25.86 6.37
N LYS A 95 16.34 -26.49 5.19
CA LYS A 95 16.92 -27.85 5.05
C LYS A 95 18.39 -27.94 5.46
N ARG A 96 19.12 -26.82 5.48
CA ARG A 96 20.51 -26.73 5.93
C ARG A 96 20.61 -26.40 7.44
N GLY A 97 19.50 -26.45 8.16
CA GLY A 97 19.43 -26.16 9.60
C GLY A 97 19.62 -24.68 9.94
N ARG A 98 19.44 -23.77 8.97
CA ARG A 98 19.45 -22.33 9.21
C ARG A 98 18.02 -21.83 9.13
N ASP A 99 17.52 -21.29 10.24
CA ASP A 99 16.22 -20.65 10.28
C ASP A 99 16.25 -19.37 9.43
N TRP A 100 15.34 -19.27 8.46
CA TRP A 100 15.25 -18.06 7.64
C TRP A 100 14.57 -16.93 8.41
N PRO A 101 15.16 -15.71 8.45
CA PRO A 101 14.59 -14.61 9.21
C PRO A 101 13.22 -14.18 8.66
N ARG A 102 12.36 -13.73 9.56
CA ARG A 102 10.98 -13.29 9.27
C ARG A 102 10.74 -11.92 9.89
N ASP A 103 9.84 -11.16 9.29
CA ASP A 103 9.34 -9.91 9.87
C ASP A 103 8.35 -10.19 11.03
N PRO A 104 7.88 -9.17 11.76
CA PRO A 104 6.92 -9.34 12.84
C PRO A 104 5.58 -9.98 12.45
N ASP A 105 5.20 -9.92 11.17
CA ASP A 105 3.99 -10.55 10.62
C ASP A 105 4.24 -12.02 10.20
N GLY A 106 5.47 -12.51 10.37
CA GLY A 106 5.89 -13.87 10.05
C GLY A 106 6.25 -14.10 8.58
N VAL A 107 6.30 -13.03 7.77
CA VAL A 107 6.68 -13.10 6.36
C VAL A 107 8.19 -13.29 6.27
N PRO A 108 8.69 -14.27 5.50
CA PRO A 108 10.12 -14.43 5.26
C PRO A 108 10.74 -13.16 4.70
N LEU A 109 11.88 -12.74 5.25
CA LEU A 109 12.63 -11.63 4.67
C LEU A 109 13.06 -11.98 3.25
N TYR A 110 13.07 -10.97 2.39
CA TYR A 110 13.45 -11.15 1.00
C TYR A 110 14.92 -11.60 0.90
N PRO A 111 15.28 -12.57 0.06
CA PRO A 111 16.68 -12.91 -0.18
C PRO A 111 17.43 -11.70 -0.73
N ALA A 112 18.52 -11.32 -0.07
CA ALA A 112 19.45 -10.31 -0.54
C ALA A 112 20.33 -10.86 -1.67
#